data_AF-A0A077PKU1-F1
#
_entry.id   AF-A0A077PKU1-F1
#
_cell.length_a   1.000
_cell.length_b   1.000
_cell.length_c   1.000
_cell.angle_alpha   90.00
_cell.angle_beta   90.00
_cell.angle_gamma   90.00
#
_symmetry.space_group_name_H-M   'P 1'
#
loop_
_entity.id
_entity.type
_entity.pdbx_description
1 polymer ?
#
loop_
_entity_poly.entity_id
_entity_poly.type
_entity_poly.pdbx_seq_one_letter_code
_entity_poly.pdbx_strand_id
1 'polypeptide(L)'
;MLPLENFSWSLPSDIDHLPNSFTEIEKSFLRPAGFQFSTIPYQEKESHEYSAMRFGISGKTIVFRQAKTTPNKMGQFVTLWKRPTPDSEIMPFEQRDNIDFCMIATHSGNKKGIFLFNTHILIKKGIFSTQAKAGKRAIRIYPSWVSPISKQAIQTQKWQSSYFINLDNQIAAFEQFHKLFSYRDY
;
A
#
# COMPACT_ATOMS: atom_id res chain seq x y z
N MET A 1 41.37 -35.34 -19.17
CA MET A 1 40.25 -35.91 -18.39
C MET A 1 40.39 -35.44 -16.95
N LEU A 2 39.69 -34.36 -16.60
CA LEU A 2 39.33 -33.90 -15.26
C LEU A 2 37.89 -33.37 -15.37
N PRO A 3 37.04 -33.51 -14.34
CA PRO A 3 35.60 -33.68 -14.52
C PRO A 3 34.85 -32.38 -14.77
N LEU A 4 33.74 -32.50 -15.50
CA LEU A 4 32.70 -31.48 -15.64
C LEU A 4 32.10 -31.21 -14.25
N GLU A 5 32.37 -30.03 -13.68
CA GLU A 5 31.65 -29.56 -12.51
C GLU A 5 30.20 -29.27 -12.92
N ASN A 6 29.29 -30.04 -12.34
CA ASN A 6 27.86 -29.81 -12.39
C ASN A 6 27.54 -28.47 -11.73
N PHE A 7 27.43 -27.41 -12.54
CA PHE A 7 26.84 -26.15 -12.14
C PHE A 7 25.32 -26.35 -11.98
N SER A 8 24.92 -26.85 -10.81
CA SER A 8 23.54 -26.78 -10.37
C SER A 8 23.22 -25.32 -10.07
N TRP A 9 22.52 -24.65 -10.99
CA TRP A 9 21.80 -23.42 -10.65
C TRP A 9 20.65 -23.79 -9.71
N SER A 10 20.95 -24.03 -8.44
CA SER A 10 19.94 -23.81 -7.42
C SER A 10 19.73 -22.30 -7.39
N LEU A 11 18.65 -21.84 -8.03
CA LEU A 11 18.12 -20.50 -7.80
C LEU A 11 18.07 -20.30 -6.28
N PRO A 12 18.55 -19.17 -5.74
CA PRO A 12 18.27 -18.82 -4.36
C PRO A 12 16.76 -18.92 -4.19
N SER A 13 16.32 -19.76 -3.24
CA SER A 13 14.92 -19.82 -2.86
C SER A 13 14.61 -18.56 -2.06
N ASP A 14 14.63 -17.41 -2.71
CA ASP A 14 14.14 -16.13 -2.17
C ASP A 14 12.60 -16.14 -2.20
N ILE A 15 12.01 -17.18 -1.61
CA ILE A 15 10.68 -17.02 -1.01
C ILE A 15 10.94 -16.32 0.33
N ASP A 16 11.44 -15.10 0.24
CA ASP A 16 11.60 -14.19 1.35
C ASP A 16 10.25 -14.08 2.05
N HIS A 17 10.24 -14.34 3.35
CA HIS A 17 9.02 -14.34 4.15
C HIS A 17 8.23 -13.04 3.92
N LEU A 18 7.01 -13.16 3.38
CA LEU A 18 6.13 -12.01 3.18
C LEU A 18 5.91 -11.27 4.51
N PRO A 19 5.87 -9.92 4.51
CA PRO A 19 5.73 -9.14 5.74
C PRO A 19 4.46 -9.57 6.50
N ASN A 20 4.56 -9.72 7.81
CA ASN A 20 3.44 -10.18 8.66
C ASN A 20 2.16 -9.36 8.45
N SER A 21 2.28 -8.04 8.26
CA SER A 21 1.14 -7.16 7.98
C SER A 21 0.43 -7.51 6.68
N PHE A 22 1.18 -7.88 5.63
CA PHE A 22 0.59 -8.29 4.37
C PHE A 22 -0.05 -9.67 4.51
N THR A 23 0.67 -10.64 5.09
CA THR A 23 0.18 -12.01 5.29
C THR A 23 -1.11 -12.05 6.10
N GLU A 24 -1.23 -11.21 7.12
CA GLU A 24 -2.45 -11.04 7.91
C GLU A 24 -3.61 -10.51 7.05
N ILE A 25 -3.41 -9.42 6.30
CA ILE A 25 -4.44 -8.84 5.42
C ILE A 25 -4.84 -9.83 4.31
N GLU A 26 -3.89 -10.54 3.74
CA GLU A 26 -4.16 -11.56 2.74
C GLU A 26 -5.08 -12.65 3.29
N LYS A 27 -4.69 -13.26 4.43
CA LYS A 27 -5.38 -14.43 4.98
C LYS A 27 -6.69 -14.10 5.66
N SER A 28 -6.75 -12.99 6.41
CA SER A 28 -7.92 -12.61 7.21
C SER A 28 -8.94 -11.79 6.41
N PHE A 29 -8.53 -11.15 5.31
CA PHE A 29 -9.39 -10.21 4.60
C PHE A 29 -9.48 -10.47 3.09
N LEU A 30 -8.37 -10.43 2.33
CA LEU A 30 -8.43 -10.52 0.86
C LEU A 30 -8.95 -11.88 0.37
N ARG A 31 -8.40 -12.99 0.88
CA ARG A 31 -8.85 -14.32 0.49
C ARG A 31 -10.29 -14.61 0.95
N PRO A 32 -10.68 -14.29 2.21
CA PRO A 32 -12.08 -14.40 2.63
C PRO A 32 -13.07 -13.53 1.84
N ALA A 33 -12.62 -12.37 1.33
CA ALA A 33 -13.41 -11.53 0.42
C ALA A 33 -13.49 -12.07 -1.03
N GLY A 34 -12.90 -13.24 -1.30
CA GLY A 34 -12.95 -13.90 -2.61
C GLY A 34 -11.95 -13.37 -3.64
N PHE A 35 -11.00 -12.52 -3.24
CA PHE A 35 -10.00 -12.01 -4.18
C PHE A 35 -8.89 -13.04 -4.43
N GLN A 36 -8.60 -13.23 -5.73
CA GLN A 36 -7.47 -14.02 -6.20
C GLN A 36 -6.41 -13.11 -6.82
N PHE A 37 -5.15 -13.49 -6.66
CA PHE A 37 -4.04 -12.74 -7.23
C PHE A 37 -3.94 -12.96 -8.74
N SER A 38 -4.06 -11.87 -9.50
CA SER A 38 -3.73 -11.85 -10.94
C SER A 38 -2.24 -11.66 -11.20
N THR A 39 -1.49 -11.20 -10.18
CA THR A 39 -0.03 -11.13 -10.20
C THR A 39 0.49 -11.51 -8.83
N ILE A 40 1.45 -12.43 -8.78
CA ILE A 40 2.01 -13.00 -7.55
C ILE A 40 2.58 -11.86 -6.68
N PRO A 41 2.26 -11.82 -5.37
CA PRO A 41 2.83 -10.83 -4.47
C PRO A 41 4.35 -10.94 -4.36
N TYR A 42 5.03 -9.79 -4.39
CA TYR A 42 6.47 -9.69 -4.19
C TYR A 42 6.84 -8.45 -3.37
N GLN A 43 7.95 -8.53 -2.64
CA GLN A 43 8.48 -7.40 -1.88
C GLN A 43 9.26 -6.44 -2.81
N GLU A 44 9.16 -5.14 -2.54
CA GLU A 44 10.02 -4.16 -3.20
C GLU A 44 11.41 -4.15 -2.55
N LYS A 45 12.46 -3.90 -3.35
CA LYS A 45 13.85 -3.82 -2.88
C LYS A 45 14.08 -2.71 -1.84
N GLU A 46 13.30 -1.64 -1.94
CA GLU A 46 13.38 -0.48 -1.04
C GLU A 46 12.08 -0.31 -0.24
N SER A 47 12.12 0.47 0.84
CA SER A 47 10.99 0.69 1.74
C SER A 47 10.48 -0.57 2.46
N HIS A 48 11.31 -1.61 2.62
CA HIS A 48 10.98 -2.82 3.40
C HIS A 48 10.53 -2.50 4.82
N GLU A 49 11.07 -1.42 5.41
CA GLU A 49 10.63 -0.89 6.70
C GLU A 49 9.13 -0.61 6.76
N TYR A 50 8.48 -0.27 5.64
CA TYR A 50 7.05 -0.01 5.51
C TYR A 50 6.32 -1.16 4.83
N SER A 51 6.82 -2.39 4.94
CA SER A 51 6.25 -3.59 4.31
C SER A 51 6.00 -3.41 2.81
N ALA A 52 6.91 -2.74 2.10
CA ALA A 52 6.71 -2.38 0.71
C ALA A 52 6.56 -3.62 -0.19
N MET A 53 5.38 -3.74 -0.79
CA MET A 53 5.02 -4.86 -1.65
C MET A 53 4.25 -4.43 -2.87
N ARG A 54 4.26 -5.29 -3.89
CA ARG A 54 3.44 -5.19 -5.09
C ARG A 54 2.75 -6.52 -5.36
N PHE A 55 1.53 -6.43 -5.86
CA PHE A 55 0.75 -7.58 -6.29
C PHE A 55 -0.37 -7.11 -7.23
N GLY A 56 -1.08 -8.06 -7.84
CA GLY A 56 -2.25 -7.77 -8.64
C GLY A 56 -3.45 -8.57 -8.13
N ILE A 57 -4.63 -7.95 -8.08
CA ILE A 57 -5.91 -8.65 -7.84
C ILE A 57 -6.91 -8.21 -8.90
N SER A 58 -7.65 -9.16 -9.48
CA SER A 58 -8.64 -8.89 -10.54
C SER A 58 -8.11 -8.02 -11.70
N GLY A 59 -6.85 -8.20 -12.08
CA GLY A 59 -6.19 -7.45 -13.16
C GLY A 59 -5.76 -6.03 -12.77
N LYS A 60 -5.95 -5.60 -11.53
CA LYS A 60 -5.52 -4.28 -11.02
C LYS A 60 -4.23 -4.38 -10.23
N THR A 61 -3.29 -3.47 -10.49
CA THR A 61 -1.99 -3.41 -9.83
C THR A 61 -2.07 -2.64 -8.52
N ILE A 62 -1.58 -3.26 -7.44
CA ILE A 62 -1.61 -2.71 -6.09
C ILE A 62 -0.18 -2.52 -5.56
N VAL A 63 0.06 -1.34 -5.00
CA VAL A 63 1.19 -1.06 -4.11
C VAL A 63 0.72 -1.15 -2.68
N PHE A 64 1.33 -2.02 -1.89
CA PHE A 64 1.02 -2.18 -0.48
C PHE A 64 2.10 -1.57 0.42
N ARG A 65 1.65 -0.94 1.50
CA ARG A 65 2.49 -0.40 2.58
C ARG A 65 1.84 -0.64 3.93
N GLN A 66 2.64 -0.75 4.97
CA GLN A 66 2.22 -0.65 6.37
C GLN A 66 2.59 0.73 6.90
N ALA A 67 1.61 1.49 7.37
CA ALA A 67 1.86 2.76 8.04
C ALA A 67 2.37 2.54 9.47
N LYS A 68 3.15 3.50 9.97
CA LYS A 68 3.77 3.45 11.29
C LYS A 68 3.29 4.59 12.18
N THR A 69 3.02 4.27 13.45
CA THR A 69 2.89 5.29 14.48
C THR A 69 4.24 5.96 14.70
N THR A 70 4.25 7.29 14.71
CA THR A 70 5.44 8.08 15.07
C THR A 70 5.20 8.73 16.41
N PRO A 71 6.19 8.78 17.32
CA PRO A 71 6.04 9.51 18.58
C PRO A 71 5.56 10.95 18.35
N ASN A 72 4.72 11.44 19.27
CA ASN A 72 4.31 12.84 19.37
C ASN A 72 3.53 13.43 18.18
N LYS A 73 3.07 12.60 17.22
CA LYS A 73 2.22 13.07 16.12
C LYS A 73 1.02 12.16 15.92
N MET A 74 -0.17 12.77 15.89
CA MET A 74 -1.40 12.05 15.56
C MET A 74 -1.40 11.55 14.12
N GLY A 75 -2.08 10.43 13.91
CA GLY A 75 -2.07 9.69 12.65
C GLY A 75 -0.79 8.87 12.46
N GLN A 76 -0.74 8.11 11.38
CA GLN A 76 0.40 7.24 11.06
C GLN A 76 1.11 7.73 9.81
N PHE A 77 2.43 7.55 9.79
CA PHE A 77 3.30 7.94 8.69
C PHE A 77 3.53 6.77 7.74
N VAL A 78 3.54 7.04 6.44
CA VAL A 78 3.78 6.03 5.40
C VAL A 78 4.51 6.66 4.21
N THR A 79 5.43 5.90 3.63
CA THR A 79 6.17 6.28 2.43
C THR A 79 5.46 5.81 1.16
N LEU A 80 5.46 6.66 0.13
CA LEU A 80 4.88 6.42 -1.20
C LEU A 80 5.83 7.03 -2.25
N TRP A 81 6.95 6.37 -2.50
CA TRP A 81 7.96 6.81 -3.44
C TRP A 81 8.57 5.62 -4.19
N LYS A 82 9.21 5.94 -5.31
CA LYS A 82 10.03 5.03 -6.12
C LYS A 82 11.44 5.61 -6.29
N ARG A 83 12.36 4.74 -6.69
CA ARG A 83 13.66 5.13 -7.22
C ARG A 83 13.81 4.54 -8.63
N PRO A 84 13.80 5.35 -9.69
CA PRO A 84 13.87 4.84 -11.06
C PRO A 84 15.12 4.01 -11.37
N THR A 85 16.28 4.44 -10.87
CA THR A 85 17.57 3.74 -11.01
C THR A 85 18.34 3.79 -9.68
N PRO A 86 19.25 2.84 -9.39
CA PRO A 86 19.98 2.81 -8.11
C PRO A 86 20.64 4.14 -7.71
N ASP A 87 21.13 4.91 -8.67
CA ASP A 87 21.82 6.18 -8.44
C ASP A 87 20.90 7.42 -8.44
N SER A 88 19.62 7.27 -8.81
CA SER A 88 18.67 8.38 -8.83
C SER A 88 18.16 8.76 -7.43
N GLU A 89 17.75 10.01 -7.23
CA GLU A 89 17.02 10.38 -6.01
C GLU A 89 15.64 9.71 -5.92
N ILE A 90 15.15 9.52 -4.69
CA ILE A 90 13.78 9.06 -4.50
C ILE A 90 12.78 10.11 -4.95
N MET A 91 11.74 9.67 -5.66
CA MET A 91 10.69 10.53 -6.19
C MET A 91 9.30 9.97 -5.89
N PRO A 92 8.27 10.81 -5.79
CA PRO A 92 6.89 10.33 -5.65
C PRO A 92 6.50 9.46 -6.86
N PHE A 93 5.57 8.54 -6.63
CA PHE A 93 4.90 7.84 -7.73
C PHE A 93 4.16 8.82 -8.65
N GLU A 94 3.88 8.41 -9.88
CA GLU A 94 3.17 9.17 -10.90
C GLU A 94 2.24 8.24 -11.70
N GLN A 95 1.37 8.83 -12.54
CA GLN A 95 0.40 8.06 -13.33
C GLN A 95 1.04 6.95 -14.20
N ARG A 96 2.27 7.19 -14.70
CA ARG A 96 3.00 6.24 -15.56
C ARG A 96 3.54 5.01 -14.83
N ASP A 97 3.44 4.96 -13.50
CA ASP A 97 3.86 3.80 -12.72
C ASP A 97 2.90 2.61 -12.78
N ASN A 98 1.77 2.75 -13.48
CA ASN A 98 0.74 1.72 -13.65
C ASN A 98 0.30 1.12 -12.31
N ILE A 99 0.05 2.00 -11.33
CA ILE A 99 -0.52 1.64 -10.04
C ILE A 99 -2.00 1.96 -10.12
N ASP A 100 -2.89 0.99 -9.91
CA ASP A 100 -4.32 1.26 -9.78
C ASP A 100 -4.65 1.76 -8.38
N PHE A 101 -4.08 1.08 -7.37
CA PHE A 101 -4.35 1.35 -5.97
C PHE A 101 -3.09 1.35 -5.09
N CYS A 102 -3.05 2.27 -4.12
CA CYS A 102 -2.23 2.12 -2.93
C CYS A 102 -3.08 1.58 -1.78
N MET A 103 -2.76 0.36 -1.33
CA MET A 103 -3.35 -0.26 -0.15
C MET A 103 -2.43 -0.03 1.06
N ILE A 104 -2.92 0.71 2.06
CA ILE A 104 -2.11 1.07 3.23
C ILE A 104 -2.71 0.46 4.49
N ALA A 105 -2.05 -0.54 5.05
CA ALA A 105 -2.44 -1.14 6.32
C ALA A 105 -2.12 -0.21 7.49
N THR A 106 -3.01 -0.21 8.48
CA THR A 106 -2.93 0.60 9.70
C THR A 106 -3.48 -0.19 10.88
N HIS A 107 -2.86 -0.03 12.05
CA HIS A 107 -3.35 -0.64 13.28
C HIS A 107 -3.02 0.22 14.50
N SER A 108 -3.80 0.07 15.57
CA SER A 108 -3.54 0.70 16.87
C SER A 108 -4.12 -0.17 17.99
N GLY A 109 -3.25 -0.82 18.76
CA GLY A 109 -3.66 -1.88 19.68
C GLY A 109 -4.38 -2.98 18.90
N ASN A 110 -5.62 -3.27 19.29
CA ASN A 110 -6.46 -4.29 18.63
C ASN A 110 -7.20 -3.79 17.39
N LYS A 111 -7.20 -2.47 17.12
CA LYS A 111 -7.92 -1.89 15.97
C LYS A 111 -7.12 -2.12 14.70
N LYS A 112 -7.74 -2.65 13.65
CA LYS A 112 -7.10 -2.90 12.35
C LYS A 112 -7.89 -2.26 11.21
N GLY A 113 -7.17 -1.82 10.19
CA GLY A 113 -7.76 -1.11 9.08
C GLY A 113 -6.86 -1.08 7.85
N ILE A 114 -7.45 -0.78 6.71
CA ILE A 114 -6.73 -0.45 5.48
C ILE A 114 -7.28 0.85 4.90
N PHE A 115 -6.42 1.61 4.23
CA PHE A 115 -6.83 2.61 3.27
C PHE A 115 -6.64 2.03 1.86
N LEU A 116 -7.61 2.26 0.98
CA LEU A 116 -7.52 1.87 -0.42
C LEU A 116 -7.68 3.12 -1.29
N PHE A 117 -6.56 3.73 -1.67
CA PHE A 117 -6.55 4.94 -2.48
C PHE A 117 -6.32 4.60 -3.95
N ASN A 118 -7.20 5.02 -4.86
CA ASN A 118 -6.93 4.91 -6.28
C ASN A 118 -5.95 6.00 -6.75
N THR A 119 -5.31 5.79 -7.90
CA THR A 119 -4.36 6.77 -8.44
C THR A 119 -4.98 8.14 -8.70
N HIS A 120 -6.25 8.20 -9.11
CA HIS A 120 -6.95 9.48 -9.34
C HIS A 120 -7.01 10.34 -8.07
N ILE A 121 -7.40 9.77 -6.91
CA ILE A 121 -7.44 10.54 -5.67
C ILE A 121 -6.04 10.93 -5.19
N LEU A 122 -5.04 10.07 -5.38
CA LEU A 122 -3.65 10.37 -5.01
C LEU A 122 -3.09 11.52 -5.84
N ILE A 123 -3.41 11.61 -7.13
CA ILE A 123 -3.08 12.75 -7.99
C ILE A 123 -3.85 14.00 -7.52
N LYS A 124 -5.18 13.90 -7.34
CA LYS A 124 -6.04 15.02 -6.92
C LYS A 124 -5.60 15.63 -5.58
N LYS A 125 -5.02 14.83 -4.68
CA LYS A 125 -4.48 15.28 -3.38
C LYS A 125 -3.00 15.67 -3.42
N GLY A 126 -2.39 15.68 -4.61
CA GLY A 126 -0.99 16.06 -4.84
C GLY A 126 0.00 15.13 -4.14
N ILE A 127 -0.36 13.84 -4.03
CA ILE A 127 0.49 12.79 -3.47
C ILE A 127 1.28 12.14 -4.60
N PHE A 128 0.62 11.78 -5.69
CA PHE A 128 1.30 11.37 -6.91
C PHE A 128 1.70 12.61 -7.73
N SER A 129 2.83 12.52 -8.40
CA SER A 129 3.33 13.55 -9.31
C SER A 129 2.48 13.62 -10.58
N THR A 130 2.41 14.83 -11.14
CA THR A 130 1.92 15.11 -12.48
C THR A 130 3.03 15.79 -13.28
N GLN A 131 2.85 15.96 -14.60
CA GLN A 131 3.81 16.72 -15.41
C GLN A 131 3.99 18.17 -14.90
N ALA A 132 2.94 18.76 -14.33
CA ALA A 132 2.97 20.15 -13.86
C ALA A 132 3.45 20.32 -12.42
N LYS A 133 3.40 19.27 -11.59
CA LYS A 133 3.64 19.39 -10.14
C LYS A 133 4.19 18.11 -9.53
N ALA A 134 5.30 18.25 -8.79
CA ALA A 134 5.85 17.18 -7.97
C ALA A 134 4.90 16.77 -6.84
N GLY A 135 4.75 15.45 -6.66
CA GLY A 135 3.96 14.84 -5.59
C GLY A 135 4.69 14.82 -4.24
N LYS A 136 4.24 13.93 -3.35
CA LYS A 136 4.81 13.72 -2.01
C LYS A 136 5.40 12.33 -1.91
N ARG A 137 6.58 12.24 -1.30
CA ARG A 137 7.25 10.96 -1.01
C ARG A 137 6.68 10.24 0.20
N ALA A 138 5.94 10.94 1.05
CA ALA A 138 5.31 10.37 2.23
C ALA A 138 4.09 11.19 2.64
N ILE A 139 3.17 10.54 3.35
CA ILE A 139 1.96 11.17 3.87
C ILE A 139 1.69 10.73 5.31
N ARG A 140 0.78 11.45 5.97
CA ARG A 140 0.10 10.96 7.16
C ARG A 140 -1.29 10.48 6.82
N ILE A 141 -1.66 9.34 7.38
CA ILE A 141 -3.02 8.79 7.32
C ILE A 141 -3.67 8.87 8.70
N TYR A 142 -4.99 9.09 8.72
CA TYR A 142 -5.77 9.28 9.93
C TYR A 142 -6.95 8.29 9.92
N PRO A 143 -6.75 7.05 10.44
CA PRO A 143 -7.83 6.08 10.63
C PRO A 143 -8.99 6.68 11.43
N SER A 144 -10.19 6.07 11.34
CA SER A 144 -11.38 6.60 12.02
C SER A 144 -11.25 6.70 13.54
N TRP A 145 -10.36 5.91 14.15
CA TRP A 145 -10.07 5.96 15.59
C TRP A 145 -9.08 7.04 16.01
N VAL A 146 -8.59 7.87 15.09
CA VAL A 146 -7.72 9.01 15.39
C VAL A 146 -8.56 10.28 15.36
N SER A 147 -8.39 11.16 16.35
CA SER A 147 -9.08 12.46 16.42
C SER A 147 -8.08 13.60 16.26
N PRO A 148 -7.68 13.97 15.03
CA PRO A 148 -6.71 15.04 14.80
C PRO A 148 -7.25 16.40 15.26
N ILE A 149 -6.35 17.24 15.78
CA ILE A 149 -6.71 18.59 16.31
C ILE A 149 -6.32 19.70 15.33
N SER A 150 -5.26 19.53 14.54
CA SER A 150 -4.84 20.58 13.60
C SER A 150 -5.77 20.65 12.39
N LYS A 151 -6.07 21.87 11.92
CA LYS A 151 -6.95 22.10 10.75
C LYS A 151 -6.51 21.29 9.53
N GLN A 152 -5.21 21.21 9.27
CA GLN A 152 -4.66 20.43 8.16
C GLN A 152 -4.91 18.92 8.31
N ALA A 153 -4.73 18.38 9.53
CA ALA A 153 -4.94 16.96 9.80
C ALA A 153 -6.42 16.59 9.76
N ILE A 154 -7.31 17.44 10.27
CA ILE A 154 -8.77 17.29 10.17
C ILE A 154 -9.21 17.26 8.70
N GLN A 155 -8.74 18.23 7.90
CA GLN A 155 -9.07 18.26 6.47
C GLN A 155 -8.50 17.06 5.71
N THR A 156 -7.34 16.55 6.14
CA THR A 156 -6.73 15.35 5.57
C THR A 156 -7.55 14.11 5.90
N GLN A 157 -7.91 13.92 7.17
CA GLN A 157 -8.78 12.83 7.59
C GLN A 157 -10.12 12.86 6.87
N LYS A 158 -10.72 14.03 6.70
CA LYS A 158 -12.04 14.19 6.06
C LYS A 158 -12.10 13.58 4.66
N TRP A 159 -11.05 13.70 3.85
CA TRP A 159 -11.05 13.06 2.54
C TRP A 159 -10.58 11.60 2.61
N GLN A 160 -9.70 11.27 3.54
CA GLN A 160 -9.20 9.90 3.72
C GLN A 160 -10.28 8.94 4.23
N SER A 161 -11.23 9.42 5.02
CA SER A 161 -12.31 8.61 5.60
C SER A 161 -13.17 7.92 4.54
N SER A 162 -13.34 8.52 3.36
CA SER A 162 -14.05 7.91 2.22
C SER A 162 -13.33 6.69 1.66
N TYR A 163 -12.04 6.52 1.94
CA TYR A 163 -11.19 5.42 1.44
C TYR A 163 -10.71 4.49 2.57
N PHE A 164 -11.20 4.72 3.79
CA PHE A 164 -10.85 3.91 4.96
C PHE A 164 -11.79 2.72 5.09
N ILE A 165 -11.22 1.56 5.43
CA ILE A 165 -11.94 0.32 5.66
C ILE A 165 -11.53 -0.18 7.04
N ASN A 166 -12.49 -0.20 7.97
CA ASN A 166 -12.29 -0.77 9.30
C ASN A 166 -12.42 -2.29 9.21
N LEU A 167 -11.41 -3.03 9.65
CA LEU A 167 -11.38 -4.50 9.58
C LEU A 167 -11.98 -5.18 10.81
N ASP A 168 -12.38 -4.42 11.83
CA ASP A 168 -13.01 -4.96 13.03
C ASP A 168 -14.45 -5.48 12.77
N ASN A 169 -15.06 -5.07 11.64
CA ASN A 169 -16.34 -5.61 11.15
C ASN A 169 -16.17 -6.14 9.72
N GLN A 170 -16.04 -7.46 9.59
CA GLN A 170 -15.72 -8.13 8.35
C GLN A 170 -16.73 -7.89 7.23
N ILE A 171 -18.03 -7.91 7.53
CA ILE A 171 -19.09 -7.72 6.52
C ILE A 171 -19.01 -6.30 5.94
N ALA A 172 -18.99 -5.29 6.82
CA ALA A 172 -18.88 -3.89 6.38
C ALA A 172 -17.55 -3.63 5.65
N ALA A 173 -16.48 -4.30 6.06
CA ALA A 173 -15.19 -4.21 5.41
C ALA A 173 -15.22 -4.74 3.97
N PHE A 174 -15.87 -5.88 3.73
CA PHE A 174 -16.03 -6.46 2.40
C PHE A 174 -16.86 -5.54 1.49
N GLU A 175 -18.00 -5.07 1.96
CA GLU A 175 -18.87 -4.16 1.20
C GLU A 175 -18.13 -2.88 0.79
N GLN A 176 -17.45 -2.24 1.74
CA GLN A 176 -16.71 -1.01 1.47
C GLN A 176 -15.53 -1.26 0.52
N PHE A 177 -14.84 -2.41 0.64
CA PHE A 177 -13.77 -2.77 -0.29
C PHE A 177 -14.30 -2.98 -1.71
N HIS A 178 -15.36 -3.77 -1.89
CA HIS A 178 -15.98 -3.98 -3.20
C HIS A 178 -16.43 -2.66 -3.82
N LYS A 179 -17.03 -1.76 -3.04
CA LYS A 179 -17.43 -0.43 -3.49
C LYS A 179 -16.25 0.40 -3.99
N LEU A 180 -15.17 0.48 -3.21
CA LEU A 180 -13.98 1.26 -3.58
C LEU A 180 -13.21 0.63 -4.75
N PHE A 181 -13.14 -0.70 -4.78
CA PHE A 181 -12.38 -1.46 -5.76
C PHE A 181 -13.07 -1.53 -7.13
N SER A 182 -14.42 -1.47 -7.15
CA SER A 182 -15.22 -1.45 -8.38
C SER A 182 -15.36 -0.05 -8.97
N TYR A 183 -14.96 1.01 -8.26
CA TYR A 183 -15.07 2.38 -8.75
C TYR A 183 -14.22 2.54 -10.01
N ARG A 184 -14.87 2.87 -11.13
CA ARG A 184 -14.22 3.28 -12.37
C ARG A 184 -14.23 4.81 -12.37
N ASP A 185 -13.06 5.42 -12.39
CA ASP A 185 -12.96 6.84 -12.72
C ASP A 185 -13.31 6.94 -14.22
N TYR A 186 -14.53 7.41 -14.51
CA TYR A 186 -14.98 7.72 -15.87
C TYR A 186 -14.35 9.03 -16.35
#